data_AF-A0A3B3WHU9-F1
#
_entry.id   AF-A0A3B3WHU9-F1
#
_cell.length_a   1.000
_cell.length_b   1.000
_cell.length_c   1.000
_cell.angle_alpha   90.00
_cell.angle_beta   90.00
_cell.angle_gamma   90.00
#
_symmetry.space_group_name_H-M   'P 1'
#
loop_
_entity.id
_entity.type
_entity.pdbx_description
1 polymer ?
#
loop_
_entity_poly.entity_id
_entity_poly.type
_entity_poly.pdbx_seq_one_letter_code
_entity_poly.pdbx_strand_id
1 'polypeptide(L)'
;VPLCYTRSPAEYAGTSSLKEMGSLCGNLAVLLLFLSPLMHSHLFACASTSSPSVTRKKAIIVEHFTIVNPDTDYDDFSIVHEVVPSAKSPRLNSEVVNTPCEYNSCLENQEPCEMIKAREGCLCPGVSDEDSPPHAPRIETLRPITTGENAGKIEVQWCAPDSVVSSYKVTVEGSGNDLEFGDGARRATVGSLEVGTKVCVEAINKAGHSSYSDFSCKRYERPESLELQLLAGVIGGGIVLILLLIIVAVVLCRRKMCQKAQRESGGGLGNPSYKSERAS
;
A
#
# COMPACT_ATOMS: atom_id res chain seq x y z
N VAL A 1 19.17 64.92 52.03
CA VAL A 1 19.83 64.14 53.11
C VAL A 1 18.73 63.40 53.88
N PRO A 2 18.92 62.11 54.18
CA PRO A 2 17.93 61.02 54.15
C PRO A 2 17.31 60.75 55.56
N LEU A 3 16.34 59.85 55.80
CA LEU A 3 16.42 58.38 55.76
C LEU A 3 15.04 57.73 56.11
N CYS A 4 14.85 56.52 55.59
CA CYS A 4 13.67 55.64 55.65
C CYS A 4 13.29 55.10 57.05
N TYR A 5 12.02 54.69 57.21
CA TYR A 5 11.66 53.38 57.77
C TYR A 5 10.26 52.89 57.27
N THR A 6 10.13 51.57 57.18
CA THR A 6 9.15 50.77 56.41
C THR A 6 7.99 50.17 57.23
N ARG A 7 7.01 49.56 56.50
CA ARG A 7 5.99 48.50 56.87
C ARG A 7 4.56 49.04 57.10
N SER A 8 3.43 48.53 56.55
CA SER A 8 3.07 47.33 55.76
C SER A 8 1.67 47.54 55.12
N PRO A 9 1.36 47.01 53.92
CA PRO A 9 -0.01 46.67 53.53
C PRO A 9 -0.14 45.15 53.34
N ALA A 10 -1.03 44.51 54.10
CA ALA A 10 -1.35 43.09 53.93
C ALA A 10 -2.87 42.91 53.99
N GLU A 11 -3.54 43.36 52.93
CA GLU A 11 -4.87 42.91 52.54
C GLU A 11 -5.00 43.22 51.04
N TYR A 12 -5.70 42.38 50.27
CA TYR A 12 -5.77 42.37 48.79
C TYR A 12 -4.71 41.57 48.02
N ALA A 13 -4.62 40.25 48.27
CA ALA A 13 -4.00 39.31 47.33
C ALA A 13 -4.79 38.01 47.11
N GLY A 14 -6.04 37.92 47.58
CA GLY A 14 -6.84 36.69 47.49
C GLY A 14 -7.85 36.62 46.33
N THR A 15 -8.17 37.76 45.69
CA THR A 15 -9.33 37.86 44.78
C THR A 15 -8.97 37.98 43.30
N SER A 16 -7.70 38.19 42.94
CA SER A 16 -7.27 38.29 41.53
C SER A 16 -7.12 36.93 40.85
N SER A 17 -6.55 35.94 41.55
CA SER A 17 -6.25 34.61 40.97
C SER A 17 -7.51 33.77 40.66
N LEU A 18 -8.60 33.95 41.41
CA LEU A 18 -9.89 33.28 41.17
C LEU A 18 -10.59 33.78 39.90
N LYS A 19 -10.43 35.06 39.56
CA LYS A 19 -11.06 35.68 38.39
C LYS A 19 -10.32 35.30 37.09
N GLU A 20 -8.99 35.18 37.14
CA GLU A 20 -8.17 34.70 36.01
C GLU A 20 -8.42 33.22 35.67
N MET A 21 -8.49 32.32 36.66
CA MET A 21 -8.67 30.89 36.41
C MET A 21 -10.08 30.54 35.92
N GLY A 22 -11.12 31.24 36.39
CA GLY A 22 -12.49 31.11 35.88
C GLY A 22 -12.62 31.63 34.44
N SER A 23 -11.92 32.73 34.12
CA SER A 23 -11.85 33.30 32.77
C SER A 23 -11.16 32.35 31.78
N LEU A 24 -10.03 31.75 32.14
CA LEU A 24 -9.30 30.78 31.32
C LEU A 24 -10.14 29.52 31.00
N CYS A 25 -10.85 28.99 31.99
CA CYS A 25 -11.69 27.79 31.81
C CYS A 25 -12.96 28.09 30.98
N GLY A 26 -13.52 29.29 31.11
CA GLY A 26 -14.61 29.78 30.26
C GLY A 26 -14.16 30.00 28.81
N ASN A 27 -13.00 30.62 28.60
CA ASN A 27 -12.45 30.89 27.27
C ASN A 27 -12.11 29.59 26.50
N LEU A 28 -11.64 28.55 27.18
CA LEU A 28 -11.40 27.23 26.57
C LEU A 28 -12.71 26.53 26.14
N ALA A 29 -13.78 26.65 26.93
CA ALA A 29 -15.09 26.10 26.57
C ALA A 29 -15.72 26.84 25.38
N VAL A 30 -15.51 28.15 25.29
CA VAL A 30 -15.94 28.99 24.17
C VAL A 30 -15.15 28.64 22.89
N LEU A 31 -13.84 28.40 22.99
CA LEU A 31 -13.00 27.99 21.85
C LEU A 31 -13.46 26.66 21.23
N LEU A 32 -13.89 25.69 22.06
CA LEU A 32 -14.43 24.41 21.61
C LEU A 32 -15.76 24.56 20.84
N LEU A 33 -16.62 25.50 21.26
CA LEU A 33 -17.88 25.79 20.57
C LEU A 33 -17.65 26.45 19.20
N PHE A 34 -16.62 27.29 19.06
CA PHE A 34 -16.27 27.92 17.79
C PHE A 34 -15.60 26.99 16.77
N LEU A 35 -15.01 25.86 17.21
CA LEU A 35 -14.41 24.85 16.32
C LEU A 35 -15.42 23.79 15.84
N SER A 36 -16.64 23.78 16.41
CA SER A 36 -17.70 22.81 16.12
C SER A 36 -18.35 22.92 14.72
N PRO A 37 -18.56 24.12 14.12
CA PRO A 37 -19.20 24.22 12.81
C PRO A 37 -18.26 24.01 11.61
N LEU A 38 -16.94 23.90 11.81
CA LEU A 38 -15.99 23.71 10.71
C LEU A 38 -15.87 22.25 10.23
N MET A 39 -16.46 21.30 10.96
CA MET A 39 -16.39 19.86 10.66
C MET A 39 -17.62 19.30 9.93
N HIS A 40 -18.62 20.14 9.62
CA HIS A 40 -19.91 19.68 9.07
C HIS A 40 -20.09 19.87 7.54
N SER A 41 -19.07 20.34 6.81
CA SER A 41 -19.26 20.73 5.39
C SER A 41 -18.64 19.79 4.34
N HIS A 42 -18.05 18.64 4.69
CA HIS A 42 -17.40 17.75 3.70
C HIS A 42 -17.82 16.27 3.75
N LEU A 43 -18.92 15.94 4.43
CA LEU A 43 -19.42 14.56 4.51
C LEU A 43 -20.64 14.31 3.61
N PHE A 44 -20.59 14.68 2.33
CA PHE A 44 -21.50 14.12 1.32
C PHE A 44 -20.82 14.03 -0.05
N ALA A 45 -19.97 13.02 -0.22
CA ALA A 45 -19.63 12.46 -1.53
C ALA A 45 -19.07 11.04 -1.32
N CYS A 46 -19.91 10.10 -0.88
CA CYS A 46 -19.56 8.68 -0.92
C CYS A 46 -19.93 8.12 -2.30
N ALA A 47 -18.91 7.53 -2.92
CA ALA A 47 -18.94 6.87 -4.21
C ALA A 47 -19.96 5.73 -4.27
N SER A 48 -20.59 5.60 -5.43
CA SER A 48 -21.24 4.36 -5.86
C SER A 48 -20.15 3.34 -6.21
N THR A 49 -19.74 2.53 -5.24
CA THR A 49 -18.93 1.34 -5.50
C THR A 49 -19.86 0.19 -5.84
N SER A 50 -20.11 0.00 -7.13
CA SER A 50 -20.68 -1.25 -7.63
C SER A 50 -19.65 -2.36 -7.45
N SER A 51 -19.93 -3.29 -6.53
CA SER A 51 -19.20 -4.53 -6.34
C SER A 51 -19.13 -5.33 -7.66
N PRO A 52 -17.97 -5.81 -8.11
CA PRO A 52 -17.93 -6.80 -9.18
C PRO A 52 -18.38 -8.16 -8.63
N SER A 53 -19.36 -8.75 -9.30
CA SER A 53 -19.85 -10.11 -9.03
C SER A 53 -18.77 -11.13 -9.35
N VAL A 54 -18.24 -11.79 -8.31
CA VAL A 54 -17.36 -12.96 -8.41
C VAL A 54 -18.15 -14.11 -9.05
N THR A 55 -18.07 -14.22 -10.37
CA THR A 55 -18.64 -15.36 -11.10
C THR A 55 -17.61 -16.48 -11.12
N ARG A 56 -17.67 -17.35 -10.11
CA ARG A 56 -16.92 -18.61 -10.04
C ARG A 56 -17.38 -19.52 -11.18
N LYS A 57 -16.66 -19.55 -12.30
CA LYS A 57 -16.85 -20.58 -13.33
C LYS A 57 -16.40 -21.93 -12.73
N LYS A 58 -17.35 -22.78 -12.36
CA LYS A 58 -17.09 -24.19 -12.10
C LYS A 58 -16.68 -24.83 -13.43
N ALA A 59 -15.43 -25.24 -13.56
CA ALA A 59 -15.04 -26.19 -14.60
C ALA A 59 -15.74 -27.52 -14.30
N ILE A 60 -16.69 -27.90 -15.15
CA ILE A 60 -17.28 -29.24 -15.12
C ILE A 60 -16.30 -30.13 -15.90
N ILE A 61 -15.57 -30.98 -15.18
CA ILE A 61 -14.87 -32.11 -15.79
C ILE A 61 -15.96 -33.08 -16.24
N VAL A 62 -16.19 -33.15 -17.56
CA VAL A 62 -17.09 -34.13 -18.16
C VAL A 62 -16.29 -35.39 -18.41
N GLU A 63 -16.17 -36.23 -17.37
CA GLU A 63 -15.94 -37.67 -17.56
C GLU A 63 -17.31 -38.33 -17.63
N HIS A 64 -17.87 -38.48 -18.83
CA HIS A 64 -18.69 -39.64 -19.20
C HIS A 64 -19.01 -39.57 -20.70
N PHE A 65 -18.40 -40.43 -21.51
CA PHE A 65 -18.97 -40.79 -22.80
C PHE A 65 -18.92 -42.30 -22.94
N THR A 66 -20.06 -42.94 -22.66
CA THR A 66 -20.35 -44.33 -23.03
C THR A 66 -21.36 -44.32 -24.18
N ILE A 67 -20.87 -44.75 -25.34
CA ILE A 67 -21.44 -45.58 -26.41
C ILE A 67 -22.97 -45.55 -26.62
N VAL A 68 -23.39 -45.10 -27.80
CA VAL A 68 -24.53 -45.67 -28.53
C VAL A 68 -24.15 -45.82 -30.00
N ASN A 69 -24.10 -47.06 -30.48
CA ASN A 69 -24.04 -47.45 -31.89
C ASN A 69 -25.24 -46.90 -32.67
N PRO A 70 -25.04 -46.59 -33.95
CA PRO A 70 -25.95 -47.08 -34.96
C PRO A 70 -25.19 -47.91 -36.00
N ASP A 71 -25.74 -49.09 -36.27
CA ASP A 71 -25.34 -50.04 -37.29
C ASP A 71 -24.94 -49.37 -38.62
N THR A 72 -23.78 -49.73 -39.16
CA THR A 72 -23.62 -50.02 -40.59
C THR A 72 -22.38 -50.89 -40.81
N ASP A 73 -22.66 -52.02 -41.46
CA ASP A 73 -21.82 -53.05 -42.08
C ASP A 73 -20.49 -52.62 -42.73
N TYR A 74 -19.59 -53.62 -42.83
CA TYR A 74 -18.42 -53.81 -43.72
C TYR A 74 -16.99 -53.83 -43.12
N ASP A 75 -16.45 -55.06 -43.18
CA ASP A 75 -15.07 -55.51 -43.41
C ASP A 75 -14.01 -55.54 -42.29
N ASP A 76 -14.00 -56.73 -41.67
CA ASP A 76 -12.88 -57.55 -41.18
C ASP A 76 -11.46 -57.19 -41.69
N PHE A 77 -10.60 -56.74 -40.77
CA PHE A 77 -9.16 -56.95 -40.84
C PHE A 77 -8.62 -57.32 -39.45
N SER A 78 -8.48 -58.62 -39.20
CA SER A 78 -7.80 -59.16 -38.02
C SER A 78 -6.29 -58.87 -38.09
N ILE A 79 -5.80 -57.86 -37.36
CA ILE A 79 -4.36 -57.74 -37.04
C ILE A 79 -4.13 -58.36 -35.66
N VAL A 80 -3.68 -59.61 -35.66
CA VAL A 80 -3.17 -60.30 -34.46
C VAL A 80 -1.83 -59.66 -34.07
N HIS A 81 -1.81 -58.82 -33.05
CA HIS A 81 -0.56 -58.39 -32.43
C HIS A 81 -0.07 -59.46 -31.45
N GLU A 82 1.00 -60.14 -31.84
CA GLU A 82 1.77 -61.06 -31.01
C GLU A 82 2.41 -60.28 -29.83
N VAL A 83 1.98 -60.59 -28.61
CA VAL A 83 2.48 -59.95 -27.38
C VAL A 83 3.86 -60.52 -27.06
N VAL A 84 4.91 -59.82 -27.50
CA VAL A 84 6.28 -60.06 -27.04
C VAL A 84 6.37 -59.64 -25.56
N PRO A 85 6.86 -60.49 -24.63
CA PRO A 85 6.98 -60.09 -23.22
C PRO A 85 8.01 -58.98 -23.09
N SER A 86 7.55 -57.82 -22.60
CA SER A 86 8.39 -56.66 -22.27
C SER A 86 9.52 -57.09 -21.35
N ALA A 87 10.75 -57.10 -21.87
CA ALA A 87 11.95 -57.21 -21.06
C ALA A 87 11.92 -56.13 -19.97
N LYS A 88 12.20 -56.53 -18.72
CA LYS A 88 12.32 -55.62 -17.57
C LYS A 88 13.42 -54.60 -17.87
N SER A 89 13.03 -53.39 -18.26
CA SER A 89 13.93 -52.24 -18.21
C SER A 89 14.37 -52.04 -16.76
N PRO A 90 15.67 -51.84 -16.48
CA PRO A 90 16.14 -51.51 -15.14
C PRO A 90 15.39 -50.27 -14.69
N ARG A 91 14.78 -50.32 -13.51
CA ARG A 91 14.15 -49.15 -12.89
C ARG A 91 15.21 -48.08 -12.69
N LEU A 92 15.31 -47.16 -13.65
CA LEU A 92 15.85 -45.84 -13.39
C LEU A 92 14.81 -45.17 -12.51
N ASN A 93 15.14 -44.98 -11.23
CA ASN A 93 14.37 -44.17 -10.32
C ASN A 93 14.51 -42.70 -10.76
N SER A 94 13.97 -42.34 -11.91
CA SER A 94 13.64 -40.96 -12.23
C SER A 94 12.15 -40.88 -11.97
N GLU A 95 11.82 -40.64 -10.70
CA GLU A 95 10.60 -39.92 -10.39
C GLU A 95 10.64 -38.69 -11.29
N VAL A 96 9.77 -38.62 -12.30
CA VAL A 96 9.69 -37.46 -13.18
C VAL A 96 9.23 -36.35 -12.27
N VAL A 97 10.20 -35.59 -11.75
CA VAL A 97 9.98 -34.49 -10.85
C VAL A 97 9.28 -33.41 -11.67
N ASN A 98 7.95 -33.39 -11.62
CA ASN A 98 7.11 -32.35 -12.23
C ASN A 98 7.24 -30.99 -11.49
N THR A 99 8.42 -30.70 -10.94
CA THR A 99 8.67 -29.45 -10.22
C THR A 99 9.17 -28.41 -11.22
N PRO A 100 8.55 -27.22 -11.27
CA PRO A 100 9.02 -26.13 -12.10
C PRO A 100 10.40 -25.65 -11.65
N CYS A 101 11.24 -25.22 -12.59
CA CYS A 101 12.54 -24.64 -12.28
C CYS A 101 12.37 -23.33 -11.50
N GLU A 102 13.32 -23.03 -10.60
CA GLU A 102 13.41 -21.75 -9.91
C GLU A 102 13.94 -20.67 -10.87
N TYR A 103 13.09 -20.26 -11.81
CA TYR A 103 13.38 -19.26 -12.82
C TYR A 103 12.50 -18.02 -12.65
N ASN A 104 13.11 -16.83 -12.63
CA ASN A 104 12.38 -15.56 -12.49
C ASN A 104 12.55 -14.71 -13.74
N SER A 105 11.47 -14.57 -14.50
CA SER A 105 11.43 -13.79 -15.75
C SER A 105 11.72 -12.30 -15.56
N CYS A 106 11.65 -11.76 -14.35
CA CYS A 106 11.88 -10.35 -14.03
C CYS A 106 13.32 -10.05 -13.57
N LEU A 107 14.17 -11.07 -13.39
CA LEU A 107 15.55 -10.89 -12.98
C LEU A 107 16.48 -10.73 -14.18
N GLU A 108 17.33 -9.70 -14.11
CA GLU A 108 18.30 -9.37 -15.14
C GLU A 108 19.53 -10.26 -15.04
N ASN A 109 20.07 -10.68 -16.19
CA ASN A 109 21.28 -11.50 -16.28
C ASN A 109 21.23 -12.80 -15.45
N GLN A 110 20.04 -13.38 -15.24
CA GLN A 110 19.89 -14.71 -14.63
C GLN A 110 20.38 -15.81 -15.59
N GLU A 111 20.89 -16.90 -15.03
CA GLU A 111 21.17 -18.14 -15.79
C GLU A 111 19.93 -18.58 -16.60
N PRO A 112 20.07 -18.88 -17.91
CA PRO A 112 18.94 -19.33 -18.73
C PRO A 112 18.27 -20.58 -18.17
N CYS A 113 16.94 -20.65 -18.24
CA CYS A 113 16.18 -21.75 -17.64
C CYS A 113 16.64 -23.14 -18.16
N GLU A 114 16.99 -23.27 -19.44
CA GLU A 114 17.46 -24.54 -19.99
C GLU A 114 18.73 -25.07 -19.31
N MET A 115 19.61 -24.17 -18.81
CA MET A 115 20.78 -24.59 -18.03
C MET A 115 20.40 -25.06 -16.63
N ILE A 116 19.44 -24.39 -15.98
CA ILE A 116 18.89 -24.80 -14.68
C ILE A 116 18.23 -26.18 -14.81
N LYS A 117 17.40 -26.38 -15.84
CA LYS A 117 16.78 -27.67 -16.18
C LYS A 117 17.80 -28.77 -16.42
N ALA A 118 18.88 -28.49 -17.14
CA ALA A 118 19.94 -29.47 -17.38
C ALA A 118 20.66 -29.91 -16.08
N ARG A 119 20.79 -29.00 -15.11
CA ARG A 119 21.43 -29.26 -13.81
C ARG A 119 20.50 -29.95 -12.81
N GLU A 120 19.24 -29.52 -12.74
CA GLU A 120 18.31 -29.87 -11.65
C GLU A 120 17.22 -30.87 -12.08
N GLY A 121 17.04 -31.09 -13.39
CA GLY A 121 16.00 -31.98 -13.91
C GLY A 121 14.58 -31.44 -13.73
N CYS A 122 14.43 -30.12 -13.59
CA CYS A 122 13.15 -29.42 -13.42
C CYS A 122 12.49 -29.03 -14.76
N LEU A 123 11.25 -28.52 -14.70
CA LEU A 123 10.51 -28.07 -15.88
C LEU A 123 10.58 -26.55 -16.06
N CYS A 124 11.07 -26.11 -17.22
CA CYS A 124 11.01 -24.71 -17.63
C CYS A 124 9.62 -24.34 -18.16
N PRO A 125 9.21 -23.06 -18.04
CA PRO A 125 8.07 -22.54 -18.78
C PRO A 125 8.22 -22.82 -20.28
N GLY A 126 7.14 -23.20 -20.95
CA GLY A 126 7.15 -23.36 -22.41
C GLY A 126 7.30 -21.99 -23.07
N VAL A 127 8.22 -21.88 -24.03
CA VAL A 127 8.44 -20.65 -24.80
C VAL A 127 7.93 -20.81 -26.22
N SER A 128 7.38 -19.73 -26.80
CA SER A 128 7.03 -19.71 -28.21
C SER A 128 8.25 -19.66 -29.11
N ASP A 129 8.16 -20.27 -30.29
CA ASP A 129 9.24 -20.34 -31.28
C ASP A 129 9.63 -18.96 -31.83
N GLU A 130 10.87 -18.85 -32.30
CA GLU A 130 11.41 -17.63 -32.91
C GLU A 130 10.72 -17.24 -34.24
N ASP A 131 9.98 -18.15 -34.87
CA ASP A 131 9.19 -17.89 -36.09
C ASP A 131 7.82 -17.26 -35.81
N SER A 132 7.48 -17.08 -34.54
CA SER A 132 6.27 -16.38 -34.09
C SER A 132 6.63 -15.06 -33.39
N PRO A 133 5.87 -13.97 -33.61
CA PRO A 133 6.10 -12.73 -32.88
C PRO A 133 6.06 -12.96 -31.36
N PRO A 134 6.92 -12.32 -30.56
CA PRO A 134 6.95 -12.54 -29.12
C PRO A 134 5.66 -12.09 -28.45
N HIS A 135 5.30 -12.73 -27.33
CA HIS A 135 4.32 -12.17 -26.43
C HIS A 135 4.82 -10.86 -25.82
N ALA A 136 3.90 -10.01 -25.38
CA ALA A 136 4.26 -8.72 -24.81
C ALA A 136 4.96 -8.90 -23.45
N PRO A 137 6.05 -8.14 -23.17
CA PRO A 137 6.66 -8.13 -21.84
C PRO A 137 5.75 -7.43 -20.83
N ARG A 138 5.93 -7.70 -19.53
CA ARG A 138 5.16 -7.04 -18.46
C ARG A 138 6.01 -6.00 -17.75
N ILE A 139 5.61 -4.74 -17.77
CA ILE A 139 6.22 -3.69 -16.95
C ILE A 139 5.81 -3.93 -15.48
N GLU A 140 6.79 -4.23 -14.65
CA GLU A 140 6.62 -4.42 -13.22
C GLU A 140 6.60 -3.07 -12.52
N THR A 141 7.64 -2.26 -12.76
CA THR A 141 7.85 -1.00 -12.04
C THR A 141 8.23 0.13 -13.00
N LEU A 142 7.70 1.32 -12.69
CA LEU A 142 8.05 2.58 -13.33
C LEU A 142 8.26 3.59 -12.20
N ARG A 143 9.51 3.79 -11.76
CA ARG A 143 9.82 4.54 -10.54
C ARG A 143 10.93 5.57 -10.75
N PRO A 144 10.89 6.73 -10.07
CA PRO A 144 12.00 7.67 -10.10
C PRO A 144 13.21 7.09 -9.37
N ILE A 145 14.39 7.39 -9.91
CA ILE A 145 15.68 7.11 -9.27
C ILE A 145 15.98 8.27 -8.33
N THR A 146 16.16 7.97 -7.04
CA THR A 146 16.33 8.98 -5.98
C THR A 146 17.78 9.28 -5.64
N THR A 147 18.73 8.47 -6.10
CA THR A 147 20.13 8.52 -5.64
C THR A 147 21.10 8.17 -6.76
N GLY A 148 22.31 8.70 -6.69
CA GLY A 148 23.38 8.45 -7.66
C GLY A 148 23.33 9.38 -8.88
N GLU A 149 24.15 9.08 -9.87
CA GLU A 149 24.30 9.89 -11.10
C GLU A 149 23.01 9.97 -11.94
N ASN A 150 22.16 8.94 -11.84
CA ASN A 150 20.88 8.89 -12.53
C ASN A 150 19.71 9.46 -11.70
N ALA A 151 19.98 10.20 -10.62
CA ALA A 151 18.93 10.82 -9.83
C ALA A 151 18.04 11.74 -10.68
N GLY A 152 16.72 11.64 -10.51
CA GLY A 152 15.72 12.38 -11.28
C GLY A 152 15.31 11.73 -12.61
N LYS A 153 16.01 10.68 -13.05
CA LYS A 153 15.59 9.81 -14.16
C LYS A 153 14.59 8.76 -13.68
N ILE A 154 13.91 8.10 -14.62
CA ILE A 154 12.94 7.05 -14.30
C ILE A 154 13.52 5.67 -14.66
N GLU A 155 13.44 4.73 -13.72
CA GLU A 155 13.74 3.33 -13.96
C GLU A 155 12.46 2.60 -14.42
N VAL A 156 12.57 1.93 -15.56
CA VAL A 156 11.57 1.01 -16.10
C VAL A 156 12.08 -0.41 -15.82
N GLN A 157 11.30 -1.24 -15.13
CA GLN A 157 11.61 -2.65 -14.93
C GLN A 157 10.51 -3.51 -15.54
N TRP A 158 10.88 -4.57 -16.27
CA TRP A 158 9.95 -5.50 -16.88
C TRP A 158 10.34 -6.97 -16.68
N CYS A 159 9.36 -7.84 -16.89
CA CYS A 159 9.53 -9.28 -16.95
C CYS A 159 9.50 -9.76 -18.40
N ALA A 160 10.38 -10.71 -18.72
CA ALA A 160 10.39 -11.36 -20.01
C ALA A 160 9.09 -12.14 -20.28
N PRO A 161 8.63 -12.16 -21.55
CA PRO A 161 7.56 -13.04 -21.97
C PRO A 161 8.02 -14.49 -22.09
N ASP A 162 7.07 -15.42 -22.14
CA ASP A 162 7.29 -16.83 -22.48
C ASP A 162 7.44 -16.99 -24.01
N SER A 163 8.48 -16.36 -24.56
CA SER A 163 8.79 -16.31 -25.99
C SER A 163 10.29 -16.17 -26.21
N VAL A 164 10.79 -16.64 -27.36
CA VAL A 164 12.16 -16.31 -27.79
C VAL A 164 12.25 -14.82 -28.12
N VAL A 165 13.19 -14.12 -27.49
CA VAL A 165 13.44 -12.67 -27.63
C VAL A 165 14.91 -12.44 -27.96
N SER A 166 15.19 -11.59 -28.95
CA SER A 166 16.55 -11.12 -29.29
C SER A 166 16.88 -9.77 -28.67
N SER A 167 15.89 -8.88 -28.56
CA SER A 167 16.06 -7.55 -27.96
C SER A 167 14.74 -7.00 -27.41
N TYR A 168 14.83 -5.98 -26.56
CA TYR A 168 13.71 -5.19 -26.08
C TYR A 168 13.83 -3.75 -26.57
N LYS A 169 12.69 -3.14 -26.86
CA LYS A 169 12.63 -1.72 -27.22
C LYS A 169 11.73 -0.98 -26.25
N VAL A 170 12.24 0.11 -25.68
CA VAL A 170 11.53 0.98 -24.76
C VAL A 170 11.18 2.29 -25.47
N THR A 171 9.89 2.59 -25.53
CA THR A 171 9.36 3.80 -26.17
C THR A 171 8.69 4.68 -25.14
N VAL A 172 9.02 5.98 -25.18
CA VAL A 172 8.41 7.01 -24.32
C VAL A 172 7.52 7.91 -25.18
N GLU A 173 6.27 8.07 -24.78
CA GLU A 173 5.28 8.93 -25.43
C GLU A 173 5.83 10.37 -25.57
N GLY A 174 5.92 10.86 -26.81
CA GLY A 174 6.40 12.21 -27.12
C GLY A 174 7.91 12.39 -27.15
N SER A 175 8.72 11.38 -26.82
CA SER A 175 10.19 11.51 -26.85
C SER A 175 10.80 11.41 -28.25
N GLY A 176 10.14 10.72 -29.18
CA GLY A 176 10.63 10.49 -30.56
C GLY A 176 11.88 9.59 -30.67
N ASN A 177 12.43 9.11 -29.55
CA ASN A 177 13.60 8.23 -29.50
C ASN A 177 13.24 6.93 -28.79
N ASP A 178 13.51 5.81 -29.45
CA ASP A 178 13.39 4.48 -28.88
C ASP A 178 14.74 4.02 -28.32
N LEU A 179 14.71 3.32 -27.20
CA LEU A 179 15.91 2.74 -26.58
C LEU A 179 15.89 1.22 -26.74
N GLU A 180 16.94 0.64 -27.31
CA GLU A 180 17.03 -0.81 -27.52
C GLU A 180 18.01 -1.47 -26.54
N PHE A 181 17.63 -2.64 -26.03
CA PHE A 181 18.35 -3.41 -25.02
C PHE A 181 18.43 -4.88 -25.43
N GLY A 182 19.47 -5.59 -25.00
CA GLY A 182 19.63 -7.03 -25.29
C GLY A 182 18.57 -7.90 -24.61
N ASP A 183 18.46 -9.15 -25.07
CA ASP A 183 17.58 -10.21 -24.55
C ASP A 183 17.69 -10.49 -23.03
N GLY A 184 18.87 -10.28 -22.45
CA GLY A 184 19.10 -10.43 -21.00
C GLY A 184 18.62 -9.25 -20.14
N ALA A 185 18.27 -8.11 -20.75
CA ALA A 185 17.91 -6.90 -20.03
C ALA A 185 16.51 -6.98 -19.41
N ARG A 186 16.37 -6.49 -18.18
CA ARG A 186 15.08 -6.36 -17.48
C ARG A 186 14.83 -4.97 -16.94
N ARG A 187 15.79 -4.05 -17.13
CA ARG A 187 15.67 -2.67 -16.69
C ARG A 187 16.21 -1.70 -17.73
N ALA A 188 15.62 -0.51 -17.76
CA ALA A 188 16.06 0.63 -18.54
C ALA A 188 15.98 1.89 -17.69
N THR A 189 16.90 2.82 -17.95
CA THR A 189 16.80 4.18 -17.42
C THR A 189 16.34 5.11 -18.53
N VAL A 190 15.19 5.74 -18.35
CA VAL A 190 14.66 6.78 -19.24
C VAL A 190 14.81 8.16 -18.60
N GLY A 191 14.67 9.23 -19.39
CA GLY A 191 14.74 10.59 -18.89
C GLY A 191 13.66 10.92 -17.84
N SER A 192 13.64 12.18 -17.39
CA SER A 192 12.54 12.69 -16.56
C SER A 192 11.22 12.60 -17.32
N LEU A 193 10.17 12.13 -16.65
CA LEU A 193 8.83 11.99 -17.21
C LEU A 193 7.84 12.91 -16.50
N GLU A 194 6.88 13.44 -17.26
CA GLU A 194 5.72 14.13 -16.70
C GLU A 194 4.69 13.11 -16.19
N VAL A 195 3.89 13.52 -15.21
CA VAL A 195 2.82 12.65 -14.69
C VAL A 195 1.82 12.38 -15.80
N GLY A 196 1.52 11.11 -16.02
CA GLY A 196 0.65 10.65 -17.09
C GLY A 196 1.38 10.21 -18.35
N THR A 197 2.67 10.53 -18.56
CA THR A 197 3.42 10.11 -19.76
C THR A 197 3.44 8.58 -19.87
N LYS A 198 3.05 8.04 -21.02
CA LYS A 198 3.03 6.59 -21.27
C LYS A 198 4.43 6.08 -21.66
N VAL A 199 4.85 5.00 -21.02
CA VAL A 199 6.07 4.24 -21.38
C VAL A 199 5.65 2.84 -21.77
N CYS A 200 6.19 2.34 -22.88
CA CYS A 200 5.92 0.99 -23.37
C CYS A 200 7.22 0.21 -23.56
N VAL A 201 7.15 -1.10 -23.37
CA VAL A 201 8.23 -2.04 -23.68
C VAL A 201 7.71 -3.07 -24.69
N GLU A 202 8.48 -3.29 -25.74
CA GLU A 202 8.24 -4.31 -26.76
C GLU A 202 9.34 -5.36 -26.71
N ALA A 203 8.98 -6.62 -26.87
CA ALA A 203 9.92 -7.70 -27.14
C ALA A 203 10.06 -7.88 -28.66
N ILE A 204 11.27 -8.18 -29.11
CA ILE A 204 11.62 -8.30 -30.53
C ILE A 204 12.28 -9.64 -30.76
N ASN A 205 11.93 -10.30 -31.87
CA ASN A 205 12.66 -11.44 -32.42
C ASN A 205 12.67 -11.36 -33.96
N LYS A 206 13.17 -12.42 -34.63
CA LYS A 206 13.24 -12.46 -36.10
C LYS A 206 11.87 -12.41 -36.80
N ALA A 207 10.80 -12.83 -36.14
CA ALA A 207 9.43 -12.78 -36.67
C ALA A 207 8.78 -11.40 -36.51
N GLY A 208 9.33 -10.53 -35.65
CA GLY A 208 8.93 -9.14 -35.52
C GLY A 208 8.82 -8.68 -34.07
N HIS A 209 7.87 -7.77 -33.83
CA HIS A 209 7.65 -7.10 -32.55
C HIS A 209 6.41 -7.65 -31.84
N SER A 210 6.46 -7.71 -30.51
CA SER A 210 5.29 -7.99 -29.69
C SER A 210 4.26 -6.86 -29.78
N SER A 211 2.96 -7.18 -29.78
CA SER A 211 1.91 -6.17 -29.70
C SER A 211 1.91 -5.41 -28.36
N TYR A 212 1.52 -4.14 -28.37
CA TYR A 212 1.24 -3.42 -27.13
C TYR A 212 0.04 -4.01 -26.38
N SER A 213 0.14 -4.08 -25.07
CA SER A 213 -0.90 -4.56 -24.15
C SER A 213 -0.98 -3.64 -22.93
N ASP A 214 -2.02 -3.82 -22.12
CA ASP A 214 -2.22 -3.03 -20.88
C ASP A 214 -1.10 -3.25 -19.86
N PHE A 215 -0.37 -4.36 -19.96
CA PHE A 215 0.74 -4.69 -19.06
C PHE A 215 2.12 -4.39 -19.66
N SER A 216 2.22 -4.24 -20.98
CA SER A 216 3.47 -3.82 -21.64
C SER A 216 3.61 -2.31 -21.76
N CYS A 217 2.57 -1.56 -21.41
CA CYS A 217 2.59 -0.12 -21.33
C CYS A 217 2.06 0.38 -19.98
N LYS A 218 2.72 1.38 -19.40
CA LYS A 218 2.33 1.97 -18.11
C LYS A 218 2.46 3.48 -18.17
N ARG A 219 1.51 4.21 -17.58
CA ARG A 219 1.62 5.66 -17.42
C ARG A 219 2.42 5.97 -16.16
N TYR A 220 3.28 6.98 -16.24
CA TYR A 220 4.05 7.43 -15.09
C TYR A 220 3.14 8.09 -14.07
N GLU A 221 3.14 7.55 -12.87
CA GLU A 221 2.48 8.13 -11.71
C GLU A 221 3.56 8.67 -10.78
N ARG A 222 3.35 9.88 -10.26
CA ARG A 222 4.25 10.41 -9.23
C ARG A 222 4.07 9.56 -7.98
N PRO A 223 5.15 9.00 -7.39
CA PRO A 223 5.02 8.33 -6.12
C PRO A 223 4.42 9.27 -5.09
N GLU A 224 3.37 8.84 -4.41
CA GLU A 224 2.87 9.50 -3.21
C GLU A 224 4.02 9.57 -2.21
N SER A 225 4.45 10.77 -1.81
CA SER A 225 5.51 10.87 -0.83
C SER A 225 4.97 10.36 0.51
N LEU A 226 5.59 9.29 1.02
CA LEU A 226 5.31 8.76 2.36
C LEU A 226 5.39 9.88 3.42
N GLU A 227 6.24 10.88 3.20
CA GLU A 227 6.34 12.09 4.00
C GLU A 227 5.03 12.88 4.08
N LEU A 228 4.27 12.99 2.99
CA LEU A 228 2.98 13.69 3.01
C LEU A 228 1.95 12.94 3.85
N GLN A 229 1.92 11.60 3.74
CA GLN A 229 1.01 10.77 4.54
C GLN A 229 1.39 10.78 6.02
N LEU A 230 2.69 10.74 6.33
CA LEU A 230 3.19 10.87 7.69
C LEU A 230 2.91 12.26 8.26
N LEU A 231 3.12 13.34 7.51
CA LEU A 231 2.78 14.70 7.92
C LEU A 231 1.27 14.85 8.15
N ALA A 232 0.44 14.34 7.24
CA ALA A 232 -1.01 14.32 7.41
C ALA A 232 -1.44 13.53 8.66
N GLY A 233 -0.80 12.39 8.92
CA GLY A 233 -1.03 11.57 10.11
C GLY A 233 -0.58 12.26 11.40
N VAL A 234 0.56 12.96 11.39
CA VAL A 234 1.07 13.74 12.54
C VAL A 234 0.14 14.92 12.83
N ILE A 235 -0.33 15.62 11.81
CA ILE A 235 -1.29 16.73 11.98
C ILE A 235 -2.62 16.19 12.53
N GLY A 236 -3.16 15.11 11.94
CA GLY A 236 -4.39 14.47 12.40
C GLY A 236 -4.29 13.96 13.84
N GLY A 237 -3.22 13.24 14.16
CA GLY A 237 -2.96 12.73 15.50
C GLY A 237 -2.73 13.84 16.54
N GLY A 238 -2.03 14.91 16.14
CA GLY A 238 -1.78 16.08 16.98
C GLY A 238 -3.08 16.79 17.38
N ILE A 239 -4.01 16.97 16.43
CA ILE A 239 -5.32 17.58 16.72
C ILE A 239 -6.11 16.72 17.73
N VAL A 240 -6.13 15.40 17.55
CA VAL A 240 -6.83 14.49 18.47
C VAL A 240 -6.22 14.54 19.88
N LEU A 241 -4.88 14.55 19.99
CA LEU A 241 -4.17 14.66 21.26
C LEU A 241 -4.51 15.97 21.99
N ILE A 242 -4.51 17.10 21.27
CA ILE A 242 -4.82 18.42 21.84
C ILE A 242 -6.27 18.46 22.37
N LEU A 243 -7.23 17.93 21.61
CA LEU A 243 -8.62 17.85 22.05
C LEU A 243 -8.78 17.01 23.32
N LEU A 244 -8.07 15.88 23.40
CA LEU A 244 -8.07 15.01 24.59
C LEU A 244 -7.49 15.72 25.82
N LEU A 245 -6.40 16.47 25.65
CA LEU A 245 -5.78 17.26 26.73
C LEU A 245 -6.72 18.37 27.23
N ILE A 246 -7.44 19.05 26.32
CA ILE A 246 -8.42 20.06 26.71
C ILE A 246 -9.56 19.43 27.52
N ILE A 247 -10.09 18.28 27.09
CA ILE A 247 -11.15 17.57 27.84
C ILE A 247 -10.66 17.21 29.24
N VAL A 248 -9.46 16.63 29.36
CA VAL A 248 -8.86 16.28 30.66
C VAL A 248 -8.68 17.53 31.53
N ALA A 249 -8.17 18.63 30.97
CA ALA A 249 -8.01 19.88 31.68
C ALA A 249 -9.36 20.41 32.20
N VAL A 250 -10.41 20.41 31.38
CA VAL A 250 -11.76 20.83 31.78
C VAL A 250 -12.30 19.94 32.90
N VAL A 251 -12.15 18.61 32.81
CA VAL A 251 -12.59 17.67 33.86
C VAL A 251 -11.84 17.92 35.18
N LEU A 252 -10.52 18.10 35.13
CA LEU A 252 -9.70 18.41 36.31
C LEU A 252 -10.05 19.78 36.90
N CYS A 253 -10.28 20.79 36.07
CA CYS A 253 -10.73 22.11 36.51
C CYS A 253 -12.08 22.03 37.21
N ARG A 254 -13.07 21.31 36.65
CA ARG A 254 -14.38 21.10 37.28
C ARG A 254 -14.23 20.40 38.63
N ARG A 255 -13.42 19.34 38.71
CA ARG A 255 -13.14 18.62 39.96
C ARG A 255 -12.52 19.52 41.03
N LYS A 256 -11.52 20.34 40.67
CA LYS A 256 -10.88 21.29 41.59
C LYS A 256 -11.85 22.36 42.08
N MET A 257 -12.72 22.88 41.20
CA MET A 257 -13.73 23.87 41.59
C MET A 257 -14.79 23.27 42.53
N CYS A 258 -15.25 22.04 42.30
CA CYS A 258 -16.17 21.35 43.21
C CYS A 258 -15.52 21.08 44.58
N GLN A 259 -14.26 20.64 44.60
CA GLN A 259 -13.53 20.40 45.86
C GLN A 259 -13.27 21.69 46.66
N LYS A 260 -13.03 22.81 45.97
CA LYS A 260 -12.81 24.10 46.64
C LYS A 260 -14.10 24.65 47.27
N ALA A 261 -15.24 24.55 46.58
CA ALA A 261 -16.55 24.93 47.13
C ALA A 261 -16.94 24.09 48.37
N GLN A 262 -16.58 22.81 48.40
CA GLN A 262 -16.84 21.93 49.54
C GLN A 262 -15.95 22.23 50.76
N ARG A 263 -14.71 22.71 50.53
CA ARG A 263 -13.80 23.12 51.62
C ARG A 263 -14.19 24.45 52.25
N GLU A 264 -14.74 25.39 51.48
CA GLU A 264 -15.19 26.69 52.01
C GLU A 264 -16.52 26.58 52.77
N SER A 265 -17.40 25.62 52.44
CA SER A 265 -18.64 25.38 53.18
C SER A 265 -18.47 24.62 54.51
N GLY A 266 -17.30 24.01 54.75
CA GLY A 266 -17.03 23.23 55.98
C GLY A 266 -16.43 24.02 57.15
N GLY A 267 -16.14 25.32 56.99
CA GLY A 267 -15.42 26.14 57.98
C GLY A 267 -16.28 27.05 58.86
N GLY A 268 -17.61 27.05 58.69
CA GLY A 268 -18.51 28.06 59.26
C GLY A 268 -19.39 27.59 60.41
N LEU A 269 -18.82 27.01 61.48
CA LEU A 269 -19.53 26.78 62.75
C LEU A 269 -18.66 27.24 63.93
N GLY A 270 -18.29 28.51 63.93
CA GLY A 270 -17.70 29.19 65.08
C GLY A 270 -18.81 29.82 65.94
N ASN A 271 -19.04 29.25 67.11
CA ASN A 271 -20.10 29.60 68.07
C ASN A 271 -19.96 31.07 68.57
N PRO A 272 -21.00 31.91 68.55
CA PRO A 272 -20.93 33.25 69.13
C PRO A 272 -20.94 33.18 70.67
N SER A 273 -19.84 33.59 71.30
CA SER A 273 -19.74 33.76 72.76
C SER A 273 -20.42 35.07 73.18
N TYR A 274 -21.57 34.98 73.85
CA TYR A 274 -22.23 36.12 74.48
C TYR A 274 -21.50 36.50 75.77
N LYS A 275 -21.03 37.76 75.87
CA LYS A 275 -20.63 38.36 77.14
C LYS A 275 -21.88 38.71 77.92
N SER A 276 -22.09 38.07 79.09
CA SER A 276 -23.05 38.57 80.07
C SER A 276 -22.37 39.67 80.89
N GLU A 277 -22.81 40.90 80.64
CA GLU A 277 -22.58 42.03 81.53
C GLU A 277 -23.36 41.78 82.83
N ARG A 278 -22.66 41.70 83.96
CA ARG A 278 -23.29 41.62 85.28
C ARG A 278 -22.85 42.83 86.07
N ALA A 279 -23.81 43.73 86.28
CA ALA A 279 -23.75 44.81 87.24
C ALA A 279 -23.62 44.25 88.67
N SER A 280 -22.62 44.71 89.41
CA SER A 280 -22.79 45.52 90.63
C SER A 280 -21.43 45.87 91.23
#